data_AF-A0A200R3R5-F1
#
_entry.id   AF-A0A200R3R5-F1
#
_cell.length_a   1.000
_cell.length_b   1.000
_cell.length_c   1.000
_cell.angle_alpha   90.00
_cell.angle_beta   90.00
_cell.angle_gamma   90.00
#
_symmetry.space_group_name_H-M   'P 1'
#
loop_
_entity.id
_entity.type
_entity.pdbx_description
1 polymer ?
#
loop_
_entity_poly.entity_id
_entity_poly.type
_entity_poly.pdbx_seq_one_letter_code
_entity_poly.pdbx_strand_id
1 'polypeptide(L)'
;MHGKMYASRPPPQLSDSNRRIIDSNGPTKLVYQVWKGSNRFFLGGRIIFGPDARSLVFTVSLIAIPVIFFCAFDSQRLIYEFQHHLGNLIIAIPVILAVYVIVLLFLTSGRDPGIIPRNPHPPEPEDEGDPSSLSTEWARNQGGPSSLPPTKDVLVNGTVVKVKYCHTCMLYRPPRCSHCSICNNCVERFDHHCPWVGQCIGKRNYRFFFMFVSSTTVLCLYVFAFCWVNIRYIMEAYDCNLWKALLKSPVSGILILYTFITAWFVGGLTAFHLYLICTNQTTYENFRYRYDRKMNPYNLGLFRNVGEIFFSKIPSSKNNFRAKVTEGSSSTFTTSLSIGRGTGPEMPKRSFDIEMGGKRQAVAAEEFDDIQNQIESVGSLERCETQPRHTNWGHKGNWEITPDIHALAAEFGMDQDLPKRQKINGGLEV
;
A
#
# COMPACT_ATOMS: atom_id res chain seq x y z
N MET A 1 6.06 33.64 85.37
CA MET A 1 7.30 34.36 84.98
C MET A 1 8.04 33.55 83.93
N HIS A 2 8.60 34.25 82.94
CA HIS A 2 9.44 33.79 81.81
C HIS A 2 8.71 33.22 80.58
N GLY A 3 8.39 34.15 79.67
CA GLY A 3 8.11 33.85 78.27
C GLY A 3 9.37 33.53 77.47
N LYS A 4 9.20 32.84 76.35
CA LYS A 4 10.21 32.72 75.30
C LYS A 4 9.62 33.20 73.97
N MET A 5 10.23 34.26 73.45
CA MET A 5 10.01 34.79 72.11
C MET A 5 10.68 33.91 71.04
N TYR A 6 10.16 34.06 69.83
CA TYR A 6 10.43 33.37 68.56
C TYR A 6 11.90 33.35 68.11
N ALA A 7 12.25 32.28 67.36
CA ALA A 7 13.18 32.37 66.23
C ALA A 7 12.81 31.31 65.17
N SER A 8 11.99 31.69 64.19
CA SER A 8 11.74 30.91 62.97
C SER A 8 12.91 31.07 62.00
N ARG A 9 13.52 29.95 61.59
CA ARG A 9 14.59 29.90 60.57
C ARG A 9 14.11 30.52 59.25
N PRO A 10 14.93 31.31 58.54
CA PRO A 10 14.59 31.75 57.19
C PRO A 10 14.61 30.54 56.23
N PRO A 11 13.76 30.54 55.18
CA PRO A 11 13.79 29.48 54.17
C PRO A 11 15.14 29.52 53.43
N PRO A 12 15.64 28.37 52.96
CA PRO A 12 16.91 28.33 52.24
C PRO A 12 16.80 29.16 50.96
N GLN A 13 17.74 30.11 50.79
CA GLN A 13 17.90 30.82 49.52
C GLN A 13 18.31 29.81 48.45
N LEU A 14 17.39 29.53 47.53
CA LEU A 14 17.68 28.86 46.28
C LEU A 14 18.59 29.78 45.45
N SER A 15 19.76 29.26 45.07
CA SER A 15 20.70 29.97 44.21
C SER A 15 20.06 30.34 42.87
N ASP A 16 20.35 31.55 42.38
CA ASP A 16 19.90 32.09 41.08
C ASP A 16 20.33 31.26 39.85
N SER A 17 21.13 30.19 40.05
CA SER A 17 21.45 29.20 39.04
C SER A 17 20.31 28.22 38.74
N ASN A 18 19.43 27.92 39.72
CA ASN A 18 18.31 26.99 39.54
C ASN A 18 17.04 27.65 38.99
N ARG A 19 16.98 28.98 38.96
CA ARG A 19 15.85 29.72 38.38
C ARG A 19 15.93 29.85 36.86
N ARG A 20 17.08 29.48 36.25
CA ARG A 20 17.33 29.59 34.81
C ARG A 20 17.11 28.29 34.02
N ILE A 21 16.68 27.20 34.66
CA ILE A 21 16.50 25.87 34.01
C ILE A 21 15.02 25.48 33.85
N ILE A 22 14.08 26.28 34.36
CA ILE A 22 12.64 26.04 34.19
C ILE A 22 11.99 27.31 33.62
N ASP A 23 12.37 27.65 32.41
CA ASP A 23 11.50 28.44 31.54
C ASP A 23 11.74 27.98 30.10
N SER A 24 11.24 26.77 29.79
CA SER A 24 11.13 26.31 28.41
C SER A 24 10.02 27.08 27.70
N ASN A 25 10.15 28.41 27.62
CA ASN A 25 9.28 29.33 26.89
C ASN A 25 9.53 29.28 25.37
N GLY A 26 9.84 28.09 24.85
CA GLY A 26 9.84 27.87 23.41
C GLY A 26 8.39 27.75 22.91
N PRO A 27 8.05 28.33 21.75
CA PRO A 27 6.72 28.15 21.18
C PRO A 27 6.44 26.64 20.99
N THR A 28 5.45 26.12 21.70
CA THR A 28 5.09 24.71 21.62
C THR A 28 4.44 24.43 20.27
N LYS A 29 5.06 23.57 19.45
CA LYS A 29 4.54 23.17 18.14
C LYS A 29 3.78 21.84 18.25
N LEU A 30 2.82 21.62 17.36
CA LEU A 30 2.11 20.35 17.26
C LEU A 30 2.84 19.40 16.30
N VAL A 31 2.78 18.09 16.53
CA VAL A 31 3.48 17.08 15.70
C VAL A 31 3.20 17.27 14.21
N TYR A 32 1.95 17.55 13.81
CA TYR A 32 1.60 17.74 12.39
C TYR A 32 2.28 18.97 11.75
N GLN A 33 2.66 19.98 12.55
CA GLN A 33 3.32 21.19 12.06
C GLN A 33 4.81 20.96 11.81
N VAL A 34 5.40 19.98 12.51
CA VAL A 34 6.82 19.59 12.39
C VAL A 34 6.97 18.23 11.69
N TRP A 35 5.93 17.79 10.98
CA TRP A 35 5.89 16.49 10.33
C TRP A 35 6.92 16.40 9.19
N LYS A 36 7.74 15.35 9.22
CA LYS A 36 8.84 15.16 8.24
C LYS A 36 8.38 14.50 6.92
N GLY A 37 7.21 13.87 6.90
CA GLY A 37 6.66 13.24 5.70
C GLY A 37 6.02 14.25 4.74
N SER A 38 5.72 13.83 3.52
CA SER A 38 5.14 14.70 2.48
C SER A 38 3.62 14.89 2.60
N ASN A 39 3.05 14.59 3.77
CA ASN A 39 1.61 14.64 4.00
C ASN A 39 1.08 16.07 4.13
N ARG A 40 -0.20 16.23 3.79
CA ARG A 40 -0.94 17.48 3.97
C ARG A 40 -1.95 17.31 5.09
N PHE A 41 -1.91 18.20 6.08
CA PHE A 41 -2.82 18.16 7.23
C PHE A 41 -3.89 19.24 7.14
N PHE A 42 -5.12 18.89 7.52
CA PHE A 42 -6.26 19.80 7.55
C PHE A 42 -6.99 19.72 8.90
N LEU A 43 -7.83 20.73 9.17
CA LEU A 43 -8.62 20.85 10.40
C LEU A 43 -7.78 20.71 11.68
N GLY A 44 -6.62 21.38 11.72
CA GLY A 44 -5.70 21.34 12.86
C GLY A 44 -5.11 19.96 13.15
N GLY A 45 -4.82 19.19 12.10
CA GLY A 45 -4.19 17.87 12.18
C GLY A 45 -5.16 16.71 12.42
N ARG A 46 -6.48 16.92 12.25
CA ARG A 46 -7.49 15.85 12.36
C ARG A 46 -7.60 15.00 11.11
N ILE A 47 -7.30 15.60 9.95
CA ILE A 47 -7.36 14.96 8.64
C ILE A 47 -5.95 15.00 8.05
N ILE A 48 -5.53 13.88 7.46
CA ILE A 48 -4.22 13.72 6.83
C ILE A 48 -4.42 13.17 5.41
N PHE A 49 -3.87 13.87 4.43
CA PHE A 49 -3.83 13.45 3.04
C PHE A 49 -2.39 13.16 2.61
N GLY A 50 -2.24 12.43 1.51
CA GLY A 50 -0.94 12.29 0.85
C GLY A 50 -0.57 13.57 0.07
N PRO A 51 0.62 13.59 -0.55
CA PRO A 51 1.09 14.75 -1.32
C PRO A 51 0.20 15.05 -2.54
N ASP A 52 -0.43 14.02 -3.10
CA ASP A 52 -1.24 14.09 -4.32
C ASP A 52 -2.71 14.45 -4.06
N ALA A 53 -3.06 14.98 -2.88
CA ALA A 53 -4.45 15.28 -2.49
C ALA A 53 -5.24 16.13 -3.50
N ARG A 54 -4.56 16.91 -4.35
CA ARG A 54 -5.18 17.70 -5.42
C ARG A 54 -5.86 16.83 -6.49
N SER A 55 -5.41 15.60 -6.69
CA SER A 55 -6.03 14.66 -7.62
C SER A 55 -7.46 14.28 -7.23
N LEU A 56 -7.85 14.48 -5.96
CA LEU A 56 -9.21 14.22 -5.50
C LEU A 56 -10.26 15.03 -6.25
N VAL A 57 -9.94 16.26 -6.67
CA VAL A 57 -10.86 17.08 -7.47
C VAL A 57 -11.17 16.38 -8.79
N PHE A 58 -10.15 15.80 -9.41
CA PHE A 58 -10.31 15.04 -10.65
C PHE A 58 -11.14 13.77 -10.42
N THR A 59 -10.82 12.98 -9.40
CA THR A 59 -11.57 11.75 -9.08
C THR A 59 -13.03 12.03 -8.72
N VAL A 60 -13.31 13.07 -7.92
CA VAL A 60 -14.68 13.50 -7.61
C VAL A 60 -15.42 13.93 -8.88
N SER A 61 -14.75 14.64 -9.80
CA SER A 61 -15.35 15.06 -11.07
C SER A 61 -15.70 13.87 -11.97
N LEU A 62 -14.81 12.87 -12.04
CA LEU A 62 -15.06 11.63 -12.78
C LEU A 62 -16.27 10.84 -12.25
N ILE A 63 -16.59 10.98 -10.96
CA ILE A 63 -17.76 10.32 -10.36
C ILE A 63 -19.02 11.18 -10.53
N ALA A 64 -18.95 12.47 -10.21
CA ALA A 64 -20.11 13.34 -10.13
C ALA A 64 -20.68 13.71 -11.51
N ILE A 65 -19.83 14.03 -12.50
CA ILE A 65 -20.28 14.51 -13.81
C ILE A 65 -21.14 13.47 -14.55
N PRO A 66 -20.72 12.18 -14.67
CA PRO A 66 -21.56 11.16 -15.32
C PRO A 66 -22.90 10.96 -14.62
N VAL A 67 -22.93 11.03 -13.28
CA VAL A 67 -24.17 10.89 -12.51
C VAL A 67 -25.09 12.09 -12.72
N ILE A 68 -24.54 13.30 -12.76
CA ILE A 68 -25.31 14.52 -13.07
C ILE A 68 -25.90 14.43 -14.48
N PHE A 69 -25.13 13.99 -15.48
CA PHE A 69 -25.63 13.81 -16.83
C PHE A 69 -26.70 12.73 -16.92
N PHE A 70 -26.50 11.60 -16.25
CA PHE A 70 -27.51 10.55 -16.16
C PHE A 70 -28.83 11.09 -15.56
N CYS A 71 -28.74 11.85 -14.46
CA CYS A 71 -29.91 12.44 -13.82
C CYS A 71 -30.57 13.53 -14.69
N ALA A 72 -29.78 14.37 -15.34
CA ALA A 72 -30.29 15.51 -16.10
C ALA A 72 -30.92 15.11 -17.45
N PHE A 73 -30.40 14.06 -18.11
CA PHE A 73 -30.81 13.72 -19.48
C PHE A 73 -31.51 12.36 -19.58
N ASP A 74 -30.91 11.31 -19.05
CA ASP A 74 -31.40 9.94 -19.24
C ASP A 74 -32.58 9.64 -18.33
N SER A 75 -32.51 10.09 -17.08
CA SER A 75 -33.52 9.77 -16.08
C SER A 75 -34.85 10.52 -16.27
N GLN A 76 -34.85 11.70 -16.90
CA GLN A 76 -36.06 12.49 -17.11
C GLN A 76 -37.12 11.71 -17.90
N ARG A 77 -36.68 11.00 -18.94
CA ARG A 77 -37.57 10.15 -19.73
C ARG A 77 -38.00 8.91 -18.96
N LEU A 78 -37.07 8.28 -18.24
CA LEU A 78 -37.37 7.09 -17.44
C LEU A 78 -38.38 7.39 -16.32
N ILE A 79 -38.37 8.58 -15.72
CA ILE A 79 -39.39 8.96 -14.72
C ILE A 79 -40.80 8.96 -15.32
N TYR A 80 -40.93 9.43 -16.56
CA TYR A 80 -42.24 9.57 -17.20
C TYR A 80 -42.81 8.21 -17.64
N GLU A 81 -41.94 7.31 -18.10
CA GLU A 81 -42.34 5.99 -18.61
C GLU A 81 -42.61 4.98 -17.48
N PHE A 82 -41.85 5.03 -16.38
CA PHE A 82 -42.07 4.17 -15.22
C PHE A 82 -43.08 4.80 -14.26
N GLN A 83 -43.87 3.98 -13.57
CA GLN A 83 -44.76 4.42 -12.49
C GLN A 83 -44.02 5.40 -11.56
N HIS A 84 -44.67 6.52 -11.17
CA HIS A 84 -44.00 7.66 -10.50
C HIS A 84 -43.05 7.26 -9.35
N HIS A 85 -43.43 6.26 -8.54
CA HIS A 85 -42.57 5.76 -7.46
C HIS A 85 -41.28 5.07 -7.96
N LEU A 86 -41.37 4.25 -9.01
CA LEU A 86 -40.22 3.56 -9.60
C LEU A 86 -39.30 4.55 -10.33
N GLY A 87 -39.88 5.50 -11.08
CA GLY A 87 -39.13 6.56 -11.74
C GLY A 87 -38.26 7.38 -10.78
N ASN A 88 -38.81 7.76 -9.63
CA ASN A 88 -38.06 8.48 -8.59
C ASN A 88 -36.92 7.65 -8.00
N LEU A 89 -37.10 6.34 -7.84
CA LEU A 89 -36.03 5.44 -7.36
C LEU A 89 -34.88 5.31 -8.35
N ILE A 90 -35.15 5.37 -9.65
CA ILE A 90 -34.11 5.32 -10.70
C ILE A 90 -33.11 6.48 -10.57
N ILE A 91 -33.56 7.63 -10.05
CA ILE A 91 -32.70 8.79 -9.79
C ILE A 91 -32.08 8.74 -8.40
N ALA A 92 -32.89 8.41 -7.40
CA ALA A 92 -32.44 8.45 -6.02
C ALA A 92 -31.27 7.48 -5.78
N ILE A 93 -31.33 6.27 -6.34
CA ILE A 93 -30.31 5.23 -6.17
C ILE A 93 -28.91 5.68 -6.62
N PRO A 94 -28.68 6.11 -7.88
CA PRO A 94 -27.35 6.52 -8.34
C PRO A 94 -26.85 7.77 -7.63
N VAL A 95 -27.72 8.70 -7.22
CA VAL A 95 -27.33 9.87 -6.44
C VAL A 95 -26.86 9.46 -5.04
N ILE A 96 -27.63 8.63 -4.33
CA ILE A 96 -27.24 8.11 -3.01
C ILE A 96 -25.93 7.32 -3.10
N LEU A 97 -25.81 6.47 -4.12
CA LEU A 97 -24.63 5.66 -4.35
C LEU A 97 -23.41 6.53 -4.69
N ALA A 98 -23.56 7.57 -5.49
CA ALA A 98 -22.49 8.53 -5.78
C ALA A 98 -22.02 9.28 -4.53
N VAL A 99 -22.95 9.75 -3.69
CA VAL A 99 -22.63 10.38 -2.40
C VAL A 99 -21.87 9.38 -1.51
N TYR A 100 -22.34 8.14 -1.42
CA TYR A 100 -21.67 7.09 -0.67
C TYR A 100 -20.24 6.82 -1.17
N VAL A 101 -20.04 6.71 -2.49
CA VAL A 101 -18.72 6.53 -3.11
C VAL A 101 -17.80 7.72 -2.78
N ILE A 102 -18.31 8.96 -2.87
CA ILE A 102 -17.53 10.16 -2.55
C ILE A 102 -17.14 10.18 -1.06
N VAL A 103 -18.04 9.80 -0.15
CA VAL A 103 -17.73 9.67 1.27
C VAL A 103 -16.63 8.62 1.49
N LEU A 104 -16.71 7.45 0.85
CA LEU A 104 -15.67 6.43 0.93
C LEU A 104 -14.32 6.90 0.37
N LEU A 105 -14.32 7.67 -0.72
CA LEU A 105 -13.11 8.29 -1.27
C LEU A 105 -12.43 9.18 -0.22
N PHE A 106 -13.19 10.06 0.45
CA PHE A 106 -12.65 10.92 1.51
C PHE A 106 -12.21 10.14 2.76
N LEU A 107 -12.94 9.09 3.14
CA LEU A 107 -12.55 8.21 4.25
C LEU A 107 -11.24 7.44 3.96
N THR A 108 -11.01 7.11 2.69
CA THR A 108 -9.78 6.45 2.25
C THR A 108 -8.61 7.43 2.20
N SER A 109 -8.85 8.62 1.63
CA SER A 109 -7.83 9.62 1.33
C SER A 109 -7.40 10.44 2.55
N GLY A 110 -8.38 10.91 3.34
CA GLY A 110 -8.18 11.84 4.46
C GLY A 110 -7.81 11.18 5.78
N ARG A 111 -7.40 9.90 5.76
CA ARG A 111 -7.09 9.10 6.94
C ARG A 111 -5.62 8.70 6.94
N ASP A 112 -5.05 8.62 8.14
CA ASP A 112 -3.76 7.96 8.35
C ASP A 112 -3.84 6.51 7.86
N PRO A 113 -3.07 6.10 6.84
CA PRO A 113 -3.12 4.76 6.27
C PRO A 113 -2.50 3.69 7.16
N GLY A 114 -1.76 4.08 8.21
CA GLY A 114 -1.01 3.18 9.09
C GLY A 114 0.45 3.57 9.18
N ILE A 115 0.74 4.87 9.24
CA ILE A 115 2.11 5.37 9.27
C ILE A 115 2.81 4.87 10.55
N ILE A 116 4.01 4.31 10.39
CA ILE A 116 4.87 3.95 11.50
C ILE A 116 5.67 5.21 11.94
N PRO A 117 5.64 5.59 13.23
CA PRO A 117 6.45 6.69 13.74
C PRO A 117 7.93 6.49 13.42
N ARG A 118 8.62 7.57 13.05
CA ARG A 118 10.08 7.54 12.85
C ARG A 118 10.77 7.42 14.21
N ASN A 119 11.82 6.61 14.30
CA ASN A 119 12.64 6.62 15.50
C ASN A 119 13.48 7.90 15.58
N PRO A 120 13.80 8.39 16.79
CA PRO A 120 14.74 9.51 16.97
C PRO A 120 16.18 9.10 16.66
N HIS A 121 16.52 7.85 16.91
CA HIS A 121 17.84 7.27 16.69
C HIS A 121 17.72 5.88 16.07
N PRO A 122 18.74 5.40 15.34
CA PRO A 122 18.80 4.04 14.86
C PRO A 122 18.60 3.04 16.02
N PRO A 123 17.97 1.88 15.80
CA PRO A 123 17.91 0.81 16.78
C PRO A 123 19.32 0.42 17.22
N GLU A 124 19.52 0.12 18.49
CA GLU A 124 20.77 -0.49 18.94
C GLU A 124 20.88 -1.90 18.35
N PRO A 125 22.07 -2.34 17.91
CA PRO A 125 22.26 -3.75 17.57
C PRO A 125 21.97 -4.57 18.83
N GLU A 126 21.09 -5.56 18.71
CA GLU A 126 20.87 -6.52 19.78
C GLU A 126 22.19 -7.25 20.00
N ASP A 127 22.86 -6.97 21.11
CA ASP A 127 23.93 -7.81 21.64
C ASP A 127 23.23 -9.13 22.02
N GLU A 128 23.20 -10.09 21.09
CA GLU A 128 22.82 -11.46 21.43
C GLU A 128 23.87 -11.98 22.41
N GLY A 129 23.58 -11.75 23.69
CA GLY A 129 24.32 -12.30 24.81
C GLY A 129 24.17 -13.80 24.84
N ASP A 130 25.10 -14.48 24.20
CA ASP A 130 25.56 -15.80 24.63
C ASP A 130 27.10 -15.72 24.84
N PRO A 131 27.60 -15.69 26.09
CA PRO A 131 29.03 -15.50 26.37
C PRO A 131 29.93 -16.69 25.98
N SER A 132 29.43 -17.69 25.26
CA SER A 132 30.14 -18.95 24.99
C SER A 132 30.65 -19.15 23.56
N SER A 133 30.56 -18.15 22.66
CA SER A 133 31.29 -18.23 21.38
C SER A 133 32.58 -17.41 21.43
N LEU A 134 33.70 -18.07 21.15
CA LEU A 134 35.08 -17.57 21.06
C LEU A 134 35.28 -16.53 19.93
N SER A 135 34.41 -15.53 19.84
CA SER A 135 34.37 -14.55 18.77
C SER A 135 34.45 -13.10 19.29
N THR A 136 34.61 -12.91 20.60
CA THR A 136 34.69 -11.57 21.21
C THR A 136 36.02 -10.84 20.93
N GLU A 137 37.03 -11.49 20.34
CA GLU A 137 38.31 -10.85 20.00
C GLU A 137 38.37 -10.27 18.58
N TRP A 138 37.61 -10.79 17.60
CA TRP A 138 37.66 -10.24 16.22
C TRP A 138 36.84 -8.96 16.05
N ALA A 139 35.83 -8.75 16.90
CA ALA A 139 34.96 -7.57 16.84
C ALA A 139 35.59 -6.29 17.43
N ARG A 140 36.60 -6.43 18.30
CA ARG A 140 37.25 -5.26 18.93
C ARG A 140 38.30 -4.59 18.02
N ASN A 141 38.76 -5.27 16.97
CA ASN A 141 39.88 -4.82 16.14
C ASN A 141 39.51 -4.10 14.83
N GLN A 142 38.23 -3.87 14.54
CA GLN A 142 37.82 -3.04 13.41
C GLN A 142 37.08 -1.80 13.92
N GLY A 143 37.80 -0.70 14.06
CA GLY A 143 37.29 0.62 14.45
C GLY A 143 36.40 1.29 13.39
N GLY A 144 35.45 0.57 12.83
CA GLY A 144 34.39 1.10 11.97
C GLY A 144 33.10 1.29 12.78
N PRO A 145 32.26 2.30 12.47
CA PRO A 145 30.97 2.44 13.11
C PRO A 145 30.15 1.17 12.86
N SER A 146 29.65 0.55 13.92
CA SER A 146 28.77 -0.61 13.91
C SER A 146 27.59 -0.37 12.94
N SER A 147 27.73 -0.84 11.70
CA SER A 147 26.70 -0.68 10.68
C SER A 147 25.59 -1.69 10.98
N LEU A 148 24.38 -1.17 11.17
CA LEU A 148 23.22 -2.03 11.40
C LEU A 148 23.03 -2.98 10.21
N PRO A 149 22.77 -4.28 10.45
CA PRO A 149 22.57 -5.22 9.36
C PRO A 149 21.39 -4.77 8.49
N PRO A 150 21.50 -4.82 7.15
CA PRO A 150 20.48 -4.28 6.25
C PRO A 150 19.14 -5.02 6.36
N THR A 151 19.19 -6.28 6.83
CA THR A 151 18.03 -7.12 7.08
C THR A 151 18.06 -7.73 8.47
N LYS A 152 16.88 -7.90 9.06
CA LYS A 152 16.66 -8.66 10.30
C LYS A 152 15.64 -9.76 10.03
N ASP A 153 15.85 -10.94 10.59
CA ASP A 153 14.91 -12.04 10.49
C ASP A 153 13.89 -11.95 11.63
N VAL A 154 12.59 -12.06 11.31
CA VAL A 154 11.49 -11.95 12.27
C VAL A 154 10.56 -13.15 12.10
N LEU A 155 10.25 -13.83 13.19
CA LEU A 155 9.31 -14.95 13.17
C LEU A 155 7.86 -14.45 13.09
N VAL A 156 7.12 -14.87 12.07
CA VAL A 156 5.71 -14.56 11.87
C VAL A 156 4.93 -15.85 11.66
N ASN A 157 4.06 -16.19 12.60
CA ASN A 157 3.24 -17.42 12.56
C ASN A 157 4.08 -18.68 12.25
N GLY A 158 5.25 -18.82 12.88
CA GLY A 158 6.17 -19.95 12.66
C GLY A 158 7.01 -19.88 11.37
N THR A 159 6.86 -18.83 10.56
CA THR A 159 7.65 -18.60 9.33
C THR A 159 8.63 -17.45 9.52
N VAL A 160 9.90 -17.65 9.16
CA VAL A 160 10.91 -16.59 9.22
C VAL A 160 10.71 -15.62 8.04
N VAL A 161 10.45 -14.36 8.35
CA VAL A 161 10.26 -13.26 7.40
C VAL A 161 11.42 -12.28 7.53
N LYS A 162 12.13 -12.03 6.43
CA LYS A 162 13.22 -11.05 6.40
C LYS A 162 12.65 -9.63 6.28
N VAL A 163 12.95 -8.77 7.26
CA VAL A 163 12.57 -7.36 7.23
C VAL A 163 13.78 -6.48 6.90
N LYS A 164 13.54 -5.39 6.17
CA LYS A 164 14.60 -4.45 5.75
C LYS A 164 14.68 -3.25 6.69
N TYR A 165 15.88 -2.71 6.88
CA TYR A 165 16.06 -1.42 7.54
C TYR A 165 15.57 -0.26 6.66
N CYS A 166 15.02 0.79 7.28
CA CYS A 166 14.66 2.04 6.61
C CYS A 166 15.53 3.17 7.15
N HIS A 167 16.48 3.64 6.34
CA HIS A 167 17.35 4.76 6.71
C HIS A 167 16.55 6.06 6.94
N THR A 168 15.51 6.32 6.14
CA THR A 168 14.70 7.54 6.25
C THR A 168 13.87 7.64 7.52
N CYS A 169 13.37 6.50 8.02
CA CYS A 169 12.54 6.41 9.22
C CYS A 169 13.31 5.89 10.45
N MET A 170 14.57 5.50 10.25
CA MET A 170 15.49 4.94 11.25
C MET A 170 14.93 3.74 12.01
N LEU A 171 14.29 2.81 11.31
CA LEU A 171 13.66 1.63 11.92
C LEU A 171 13.79 0.40 11.04
N TYR A 172 13.85 -0.79 11.66
CA TYR A 172 13.55 -2.03 10.97
C TYR A 172 12.06 -2.07 10.66
N ARG A 173 11.71 -2.20 9.37
CA ARG A 173 10.32 -2.17 8.92
C ARG A 173 9.58 -3.36 9.54
N PRO A 174 8.48 -3.16 10.29
CA PRO A 174 7.69 -4.29 10.76
C PRO A 174 7.25 -5.20 9.59
N PRO A 175 6.91 -6.47 9.83
CA PRO A 175 6.39 -7.34 8.78
C PRO A 175 5.23 -6.68 8.01
N ARG A 176 5.23 -6.83 6.68
CA ARG A 176 4.29 -6.19 5.73
C ARG A 176 4.36 -4.65 5.69
N CYS A 177 5.35 -4.02 6.32
CA CYS A 177 5.58 -2.57 6.25
C CYS A 177 6.55 -2.22 5.12
N SER A 178 6.21 -1.21 4.33
CA SER A 178 7.08 -0.69 3.28
C SER A 178 7.21 0.83 3.37
N HIS A 179 8.35 1.37 2.94
CA HIS A 179 8.56 2.80 2.83
C HIS A 179 8.03 3.28 1.47
N CYS A 180 7.12 4.25 1.49
CA CYS A 180 6.69 4.96 0.30
C CYS A 180 7.53 6.24 0.17
N SER A 181 8.31 6.35 -0.90
CA SER A 181 9.12 7.54 -1.20
C SER A 181 8.27 8.78 -1.48
N ILE A 182 7.13 8.62 -2.16
CA ILE A 182 6.19 9.70 -2.50
C ILE A 182 5.65 10.36 -1.22
N CYS A 183 5.06 9.55 -0.33
CA CYS A 183 4.56 10.05 0.95
C CYS A 183 5.68 10.32 1.98
N ASN A 184 6.89 9.81 1.73
CA ASN A 184 8.04 9.84 2.63
C ASN A 184 7.74 9.27 4.03
N ASN A 185 7.10 8.09 4.08
CA ASN A 185 6.79 7.40 5.34
C ASN A 185 6.83 5.87 5.17
N CYS A 186 7.14 5.18 6.27
CA CYS A 186 6.84 3.76 6.41
C CYS A 186 5.35 3.55 6.74
N VAL A 187 4.67 2.69 5.98
CA VAL A 187 3.24 2.40 6.13
C VAL A 187 3.05 0.91 6.45
N GLU A 188 2.28 0.63 7.49
CA GLU A 188 1.95 -0.72 7.93
C GLU A 188 0.97 -1.41 6.97
N ARG A 189 1.22 -2.69 6.69
CA ARG A 189 0.47 -3.49 5.69
C ARG A 189 0.34 -2.68 4.40
N PHE A 190 1.47 -2.19 3.91
CA PHE A 190 1.51 -1.35 2.72
C PHE A 190 1.01 -2.13 1.52
N ASP A 191 0.08 -1.52 0.80
CA ASP A 191 -0.52 -2.10 -0.39
C ASP A 191 0.03 -1.43 -1.64
N HIS A 192 -0.25 -0.12 -1.79
CA HIS A 192 0.31 0.71 -2.85
C HIS A 192 0.13 2.20 -2.52
N HIS A 193 0.78 3.08 -3.29
CA HIS A 193 0.40 4.50 -3.33
C HIS A 193 -0.60 4.71 -4.46
N CYS A 194 -1.78 5.26 -4.17
CA CYS A 194 -2.82 5.46 -5.16
C CYS A 194 -2.92 6.93 -5.57
N PRO A 195 -2.54 7.32 -6.80
CA PRO A 195 -2.64 8.70 -7.26
C PRO A 195 -4.09 9.20 -7.32
N TRP A 196 -5.05 8.33 -7.64
CA TRP A 196 -6.49 8.66 -7.74
C TRP A 196 -7.11 9.04 -6.40
N VAL A 197 -6.62 8.43 -5.33
CA VAL A 197 -7.02 8.72 -3.95
C VAL A 197 -6.07 9.76 -3.33
N GLY A 198 -4.90 9.97 -3.92
CA GLY A 198 -3.89 10.91 -3.46
C GLY A 198 -3.24 10.52 -2.13
N GLN A 199 -3.18 9.23 -1.79
CA GLN A 199 -2.73 8.70 -0.50
C GLN A 199 -2.23 7.25 -0.63
N CYS A 200 -1.36 6.84 0.30
CA CYS A 200 -1.01 5.43 0.47
C CYS A 200 -2.22 4.60 0.91
N ILE A 201 -2.37 3.41 0.35
CA ILE A 201 -3.31 2.40 0.81
C ILE A 201 -2.56 1.44 1.74
N GLY A 202 -3.06 1.27 2.95
CA GLY A 202 -2.46 0.46 3.99
C GLY A 202 -3.46 -0.02 5.03
N LYS A 203 -2.96 -0.54 6.15
CA LYS A 203 -3.77 -1.24 7.19
C LYS A 203 -5.04 -0.50 7.61
N ARG A 204 -4.99 0.83 7.76
CA ARG A 204 -6.08 1.60 8.37
C ARG A 204 -7.15 2.10 7.39
N ASN A 205 -6.85 2.15 6.10
CA ASN A 205 -7.75 2.68 5.06
C ASN A 205 -8.10 1.68 3.95
N TYR A 206 -7.43 0.52 3.89
CA TYR A 206 -7.68 -0.51 2.87
C TYR A 206 -9.15 -0.94 2.76
N ARG A 207 -9.88 -1.08 3.89
CA ARG A 207 -11.31 -1.42 3.88
C ARG A 207 -12.14 -0.39 3.10
N PHE A 208 -11.89 0.90 3.36
CA PHE A 208 -12.60 1.99 2.68
C PHE A 208 -12.21 2.06 1.22
N PHE A 209 -10.94 1.82 0.90
CA PHE A 209 -10.46 1.72 -0.48
C PHE A 209 -11.22 0.63 -1.25
N PHE A 210 -11.29 -0.59 -0.71
CA PHE A 210 -12.01 -1.68 -1.37
C PHE A 210 -13.50 -1.36 -1.53
N MET A 211 -14.15 -0.84 -0.48
CA MET A 211 -15.55 -0.41 -0.56
C MET A 211 -15.75 0.69 -1.62
N PHE A 212 -14.81 1.63 -1.72
CA PHE A 212 -14.83 2.70 -2.71
C PHE A 212 -14.78 2.15 -4.13
N VAL A 213 -13.79 1.29 -4.44
CA VAL A 213 -13.63 0.74 -5.80
C VAL A 213 -14.82 -0.16 -6.16
N SER A 214 -15.22 -1.08 -5.27
CA SER A 214 -16.35 -1.98 -5.53
C SER A 214 -17.69 -1.25 -5.68
N SER A 215 -17.96 -0.23 -4.86
CA SER A 215 -19.18 0.57 -4.97
C SER A 215 -19.16 1.46 -6.21
N THR A 216 -17.98 1.92 -6.64
CA THR A 216 -17.82 2.61 -7.93
C THR A 216 -18.12 1.67 -9.10
N THR A 217 -17.68 0.41 -9.05
CA THR A 217 -18.06 -0.60 -10.04
C THR A 217 -19.58 -0.79 -10.10
N VAL A 218 -20.25 -0.90 -8.95
CA VAL A 218 -21.73 -1.02 -8.90
C VAL A 218 -22.39 0.22 -9.49
N LEU A 219 -21.91 1.43 -9.18
CA LEU A 219 -22.42 2.68 -9.76
C LEU A 219 -22.26 2.72 -11.28
N CYS A 220 -21.09 2.32 -11.80
CA CYS A 220 -20.83 2.25 -13.24
C CYS A 220 -21.77 1.25 -13.93
N LEU A 221 -21.94 0.05 -13.37
CA LEU A 221 -22.85 -0.96 -13.92
C LEU A 221 -24.31 -0.51 -13.88
N TYR A 222 -24.72 0.19 -12.82
CA TYR A 222 -26.06 0.76 -12.71
C TYR A 222 -26.32 1.77 -13.83
N VAL A 223 -25.45 2.78 -13.97
CA VAL A 223 -25.60 3.81 -15.02
C VAL A 223 -25.55 3.16 -16.41
N PHE A 224 -24.60 2.25 -16.65
CA PHE A 224 -24.51 1.50 -17.92
C PHE A 224 -25.82 0.79 -18.26
N ALA A 225 -26.39 0.04 -17.32
CA ALA A 225 -27.63 -0.71 -17.54
C ALA A 225 -28.81 0.22 -17.84
N PHE A 226 -28.99 1.30 -17.07
CA PHE A 226 -30.12 2.21 -17.26
C PHE A 226 -29.98 3.09 -18.51
N CYS A 227 -28.76 3.43 -18.95
CA CYS A 227 -28.56 4.05 -20.25
C CYS A 227 -29.01 3.11 -21.39
N TRP A 228 -28.71 1.81 -21.30
CA TRP A 228 -29.21 0.83 -22.28
C TRP A 228 -30.73 0.67 -22.25
N VAL A 229 -31.34 0.70 -21.07
CA VAL A 229 -32.80 0.72 -20.92
C VAL A 229 -33.38 1.95 -21.63
N ASN A 230 -32.82 3.14 -21.41
CA ASN A 230 -33.26 4.37 -22.10
C ASN A 230 -33.15 4.25 -23.63
N ILE A 231 -32.03 3.73 -24.15
CA ILE A 231 -31.83 3.50 -25.59
C ILE A 231 -32.86 2.52 -26.15
N ARG A 232 -33.16 1.44 -25.43
CA ARG A 232 -34.19 0.48 -25.84
C ARG A 232 -35.57 1.15 -25.95
N TYR A 233 -35.96 1.95 -24.95
CA TYR A 233 -37.21 2.71 -25.01
C TYR A 233 -37.25 3.68 -26.19
N ILE A 234 -36.14 4.33 -26.54
CA ILE A 234 -36.06 5.20 -27.73
C ILE A 234 -36.26 4.37 -29.01
N MET A 235 -35.64 3.19 -29.10
CA MET A 235 -35.81 2.32 -30.26
C MET A 235 -37.26 1.89 -30.46
N GLU A 236 -37.93 1.48 -29.37
CA GLU A 236 -39.33 1.04 -29.39
C GLU A 236 -40.29 2.22 -29.67
N ALA A 237 -40.11 3.37 -29.05
CA ALA A 237 -41.00 4.53 -29.21
C ALA A 237 -40.92 5.20 -30.60
N TYR A 238 -39.76 5.13 -31.26
CA TYR A 238 -39.53 5.76 -32.57
C TYR A 238 -39.39 4.76 -33.72
N ASP A 239 -39.63 3.48 -33.45
CA ASP A 239 -39.43 2.36 -34.39
C ASP A 239 -38.13 2.51 -35.19
N CYS A 240 -37.01 2.62 -34.47
CA CYS A 240 -35.73 2.95 -35.08
C CYS A 240 -34.59 2.04 -34.62
N ASN A 241 -33.55 1.93 -35.46
CA ASN A 241 -32.37 1.14 -35.14
C ASN A 241 -31.48 1.81 -34.09
N LEU A 242 -30.55 1.02 -33.52
CA LEU A 242 -29.64 1.46 -32.46
C LEU A 242 -28.88 2.75 -32.79
N TRP A 243 -28.37 2.86 -34.03
CA TRP A 243 -27.62 4.05 -34.45
C TRP A 243 -28.46 5.33 -34.40
N LYS A 244 -29.69 5.26 -34.92
CA LYS A 244 -30.63 6.39 -34.84
C LYS A 244 -31.04 6.69 -33.40
N ALA A 245 -31.16 5.68 -32.54
CA ALA A 245 -31.48 5.88 -31.12
C ALA A 245 -30.34 6.59 -30.36
N LEU A 246 -29.09 6.20 -30.61
CA LEU A 246 -27.89 6.85 -30.05
C LEU A 246 -27.75 8.30 -30.55
N LEU A 247 -28.06 8.59 -31.81
CA LEU A 247 -28.08 9.95 -32.34
C LEU A 247 -29.19 10.81 -31.72
N LYS A 248 -30.32 10.20 -31.31
CA LYS A 248 -31.39 10.90 -30.58
C LYS A 248 -31.05 11.13 -29.11
N SER A 249 -30.26 10.26 -28.48
CA SER A 249 -29.75 10.43 -27.12
C SER A 249 -28.22 10.31 -27.07
N PRO A 250 -27.49 11.34 -27.54
CA PRO A 250 -26.03 11.29 -27.59
C PRO A 250 -25.42 11.19 -26.18
N VAL A 251 -26.08 11.74 -25.16
CA VAL A 251 -25.64 11.65 -23.76
C VAL A 251 -25.64 10.20 -23.28
N SER A 252 -26.72 9.44 -23.52
CA SER A 252 -26.75 8.01 -23.21
C SER A 252 -25.63 7.24 -23.91
N GLY A 253 -25.36 7.54 -25.18
CA GLY A 253 -24.26 6.91 -25.93
C GLY A 253 -22.88 7.19 -25.33
N ILE A 254 -22.61 8.44 -24.96
CA ILE A 254 -21.37 8.85 -24.29
C ILE A 254 -21.24 8.16 -22.92
N LEU A 255 -22.32 8.13 -22.14
CA LEU A 255 -22.34 7.48 -20.83
C LEU A 255 -22.13 5.97 -20.94
N ILE A 256 -22.72 5.30 -21.93
CA ILE A 256 -22.51 3.86 -22.20
C ILE A 256 -21.03 3.60 -22.47
N LEU A 257 -20.40 4.38 -23.37
CA LEU A 257 -18.99 4.22 -23.68
C LEU A 257 -18.10 4.49 -22.46
N TYR A 258 -18.37 5.59 -21.74
CA TYR A 258 -17.63 5.98 -20.55
C TYR A 258 -17.72 4.91 -19.46
N THR A 259 -18.93 4.44 -19.15
CA THR A 259 -19.16 3.44 -18.11
C THR A 259 -18.64 2.06 -18.50
N PHE A 260 -18.67 1.69 -19.78
CA PHE A 260 -18.05 0.46 -20.28
C PHE A 260 -16.54 0.45 -20.04
N ILE A 261 -15.84 1.50 -20.49
CA ILE A 261 -14.39 1.64 -20.30
C ILE A 261 -14.07 1.65 -18.81
N THR A 262 -14.77 2.50 -18.05
CA THR A 262 -14.53 2.63 -16.60
C THR A 262 -14.78 1.32 -15.87
N ALA A 263 -15.89 0.61 -16.16
CA ALA A 263 -16.22 -0.66 -15.53
C ALA A 263 -15.15 -1.74 -15.77
N TRP A 264 -14.48 -1.75 -16.93
CA TRP A 264 -13.37 -2.65 -17.16
C TRP A 264 -12.20 -2.39 -16.19
N PHE A 265 -11.82 -1.12 -16.03
CA PHE A 265 -10.73 -0.74 -15.12
C PHE A 265 -11.12 -0.93 -13.64
N VAL A 266 -12.23 -0.35 -13.18
CA VAL A 266 -12.62 -0.42 -11.76
C VAL A 266 -13.15 -1.80 -11.37
N GLY A 267 -13.82 -2.50 -12.29
CA GLY A 267 -14.29 -3.87 -12.09
C GLY A 267 -13.13 -4.87 -12.06
N GLY A 268 -12.16 -4.75 -12.96
CA GLY A 268 -10.93 -5.53 -12.92
C GLY A 268 -10.14 -5.30 -11.62
N LEU A 269 -10.02 -4.04 -11.19
CA LEU A 269 -9.39 -3.69 -9.91
C LEU A 269 -10.15 -4.29 -8.72
N THR A 270 -11.49 -4.25 -8.73
CA THR A 270 -12.32 -4.88 -7.69
C THR A 270 -12.08 -6.39 -7.62
N ALA A 271 -12.09 -7.07 -8.76
CA ALA A 271 -11.84 -8.52 -8.81
C ALA A 271 -10.44 -8.87 -8.30
N PHE A 272 -9.42 -8.11 -8.71
CA PHE A 272 -8.06 -8.29 -8.25
C PHE A 272 -7.92 -8.10 -6.74
N HIS A 273 -8.47 -7.03 -6.18
CA HIS A 273 -8.43 -6.83 -4.73
C HIS A 273 -9.28 -7.83 -3.96
N LEU A 274 -10.38 -8.32 -4.54
CA LEU A 274 -11.14 -9.41 -3.95
C LEU A 274 -10.28 -10.68 -3.85
N TYR A 275 -9.52 -11.02 -4.90
CA TYR A 275 -8.54 -12.11 -4.85
C TYR A 275 -7.52 -11.91 -3.71
N LEU A 276 -6.93 -10.71 -3.60
CA LEU A 276 -5.96 -10.39 -2.55
C LEU A 276 -6.55 -10.50 -1.13
N ILE A 277 -7.81 -10.08 -0.94
CA ILE A 277 -8.53 -10.27 0.31
C ILE A 277 -8.71 -11.76 0.59
N CYS A 278 -9.15 -12.54 -0.40
CA CYS A 278 -9.38 -13.98 -0.25
C CYS A 278 -8.10 -14.73 0.10
N THR A 279 -6.94 -14.31 -0.40
CA THR A 279 -5.64 -14.93 -0.14
C THR A 279 -4.84 -14.27 1.00
N ASN A 280 -5.35 -13.22 1.64
CA ASN A 280 -4.69 -12.39 2.65
C ASN A 280 -3.33 -11.85 2.22
N GLN A 281 -3.27 -11.24 1.05
CA GLN A 281 -2.07 -10.63 0.50
C GLN A 281 -2.30 -9.14 0.26
N THR A 282 -1.24 -8.35 0.29
CA THR A 282 -1.26 -6.99 -0.28
C THR A 282 -0.82 -7.04 -1.74
N THR A 283 -1.17 -6.01 -2.51
CA THR A 283 -0.68 -5.84 -3.88
C THR A 283 0.86 -5.87 -3.90
N TYR A 284 1.50 -5.19 -2.95
CA TYR A 284 2.96 -5.19 -2.81
C TYR A 284 3.54 -6.60 -2.60
N GLU A 285 2.90 -7.41 -1.75
CA GLU A 285 3.33 -8.80 -1.50
C GLU A 285 3.16 -9.67 -2.75
N ASN A 286 2.02 -9.56 -3.42
CA ASN A 286 1.73 -10.33 -4.63
C ASN A 286 2.71 -10.02 -5.77
N PHE A 287 3.13 -8.76 -5.93
CA PHE A 287 4.06 -8.38 -7.01
C PHE A 287 5.54 -8.58 -6.66
N ARG A 288 5.97 -8.24 -5.43
CA ARG A 288 7.41 -8.19 -5.10
C ARG A 288 7.92 -9.36 -4.28
N TYR A 289 7.04 -9.99 -3.49
CA TYR A 289 7.42 -11.07 -2.59
C TYR A 289 6.93 -12.44 -3.02
N ARG A 290 6.24 -12.55 -4.18
CA ARG A 290 5.54 -13.74 -4.71
C ARG A 290 5.85 -14.94 -3.84
N TYR A 291 4.85 -15.42 -3.11
CA TYR A 291 4.97 -16.58 -2.21
C TYR A 291 5.24 -17.89 -2.98
N ASP A 292 6.01 -17.83 -4.09
CA ASP A 292 6.45 -18.94 -4.90
C ASP A 292 7.15 -19.94 -3.99
N ARG A 293 6.48 -21.09 -3.82
CA ARG A 293 6.90 -22.25 -3.03
C ARG A 293 6.88 -22.07 -1.50
N LYS A 294 6.46 -20.91 -0.97
CA LYS A 294 6.30 -20.68 0.48
C LYS A 294 4.83 -20.48 0.84
N MET A 295 4.37 -21.12 1.91
CA MET A 295 3.00 -20.89 2.39
C MET A 295 2.83 -19.43 2.83
N ASN A 296 1.72 -18.78 2.47
CA ASN A 296 1.41 -17.42 2.97
C ASN A 296 1.14 -17.50 4.48
N PRO A 297 2.01 -16.96 5.35
CA PRO A 297 1.86 -17.08 6.81
C PRO A 297 0.67 -16.28 7.34
N TYR A 298 0.10 -15.38 6.54
CA TYR A 298 -1.05 -14.56 6.92
C TYR A 298 -2.39 -15.14 6.44
N ASN A 299 -2.39 -16.20 5.62
CA ASN A 299 -3.63 -16.78 5.13
C ASN A 299 -4.30 -17.60 6.23
N LEU A 300 -5.48 -17.16 6.70
CA LEU A 300 -6.27 -17.81 7.74
C LEU A 300 -7.47 -18.60 7.16
N GLY A 301 -7.58 -18.68 5.83
CA GLY A 301 -8.73 -19.22 5.11
C GLY A 301 -9.72 -18.12 4.68
N LEU A 302 -10.46 -18.41 3.61
CA LEU A 302 -11.31 -17.45 2.88
C LEU A 302 -12.19 -16.58 3.79
N PHE A 303 -13.05 -17.19 4.60
CA PHE A 303 -14.00 -16.46 5.45
C PHE A 303 -13.31 -15.63 6.54
N ARG A 304 -12.22 -16.13 7.13
CA ARG A 304 -11.48 -15.40 8.17
C ARG A 304 -10.74 -14.20 7.57
N ASN A 305 -10.17 -14.36 6.38
CA ASN A 305 -9.49 -13.27 5.68
C ASN A 305 -10.48 -12.15 5.31
N VAL A 306 -11.64 -12.52 4.75
CA VAL A 306 -12.71 -11.55 4.45
C VAL A 306 -13.18 -10.88 5.74
N GLY A 307 -13.43 -11.65 6.80
CA GLY A 307 -13.84 -11.11 8.10
C GLY A 307 -12.83 -10.15 8.73
N GLU A 308 -11.53 -10.41 8.56
CA GLU A 308 -10.45 -9.51 9.00
C GLU A 308 -10.54 -8.13 8.34
N ILE A 309 -10.97 -8.04 7.08
CA ILE A 309 -11.06 -6.75 6.38
C ILE A 309 -12.35 -6.00 6.72
N PHE A 310 -13.49 -6.68 6.69
CA PHE A 310 -14.80 -6.03 6.81
C PHE A 310 -15.29 -5.87 8.25
N PHE A 311 -15.04 -6.87 9.11
CA PHE A 311 -15.64 -6.95 10.45
C PHE A 311 -14.65 -6.68 11.59
N SER A 312 -13.34 -6.55 11.30
CA SER A 312 -12.37 -6.18 12.34
C SER A 312 -12.49 -4.72 12.75
N LYS A 313 -12.08 -4.41 13.98
CA LYS A 313 -11.92 -3.04 14.46
C LYS A 313 -10.74 -2.38 13.72
N ILE A 314 -10.96 -1.18 13.18
CA ILE A 314 -9.85 -0.38 12.64
C ILE A 314 -8.91 -0.06 13.82
N PRO A 315 -7.60 -0.38 13.73
CA PRO A 315 -6.66 -0.10 14.82
C PRO A 315 -6.61 1.41 15.13
N SER A 316 -5.99 1.83 16.24
CA SER A 316 -5.71 3.26 16.52
C SER A 316 -4.49 3.74 15.72
N SER A 317 -4.36 5.06 15.52
CA SER A 317 -3.18 5.59 14.83
C SER A 317 -1.99 5.49 15.76
N LYS A 318 -0.83 5.07 15.24
CA LYS A 318 0.42 5.07 15.99
C LYS A 318 1.01 6.48 16.16
N ASN A 319 0.47 7.47 15.45
CA ASN A 319 0.91 8.86 15.53
C ASN A 319 -0.17 9.70 16.21
N ASN A 320 0.20 10.40 17.27
CA ASN A 320 -0.62 11.47 17.82
C ASN A 320 -0.22 12.80 17.16
N PHE A 321 -0.80 13.09 15.99
CA PHE A 321 -0.48 14.28 15.20
C PHE A 321 -0.76 15.61 15.92
N ARG A 322 -1.57 15.59 16.98
CA ARG A 322 -1.95 16.76 17.78
C ARG A 322 -1.25 16.80 19.13
N ALA A 323 -0.26 15.93 19.37
CA ALA A 323 0.59 16.04 20.53
C ALA A 323 1.47 17.30 20.44
N LYS A 324 1.75 17.90 21.61
CA LYS A 324 2.63 19.05 21.76
C LYS A 324 4.09 18.59 21.78
N VAL A 325 4.97 19.31 21.10
CA VAL A 325 6.41 19.05 21.01
C VAL A 325 7.16 20.34 21.35
N THR A 326 8.15 20.22 22.23
CA THR A 326 9.04 21.33 22.63
C THR A 326 10.17 21.48 21.60
N GLU A 327 10.55 22.71 21.24
CA GLU A 327 11.60 22.97 20.24
C GLU A 327 12.96 22.36 20.61
N GLY A 328 13.29 22.22 21.91
CA GLY A 328 14.53 21.56 22.38
C GLY A 328 14.61 20.05 22.08
N SER A 329 13.48 19.36 22.00
CA SER A 329 13.41 17.98 21.48
C SER A 329 13.48 17.96 19.95
N SER A 330 13.12 19.06 19.28
CA SER A 330 13.21 19.19 17.83
C SER A 330 14.66 19.37 17.34
N SER A 331 15.57 19.90 18.19
CA SER A 331 17.03 19.94 17.94
C SER A 331 17.67 18.56 17.90
N THR A 332 17.22 17.61 18.72
CA THR A 332 17.64 16.19 18.61
C THR A 332 17.13 15.54 17.33
N PHE A 333 16.02 16.05 16.77
CA PHE A 333 15.47 15.64 15.48
C PHE A 333 16.06 16.39 14.27
N THR A 334 16.81 17.48 14.44
CA THR A 334 17.37 18.31 13.35
C THR A 334 18.90 18.26 13.27
N THR A 335 19.60 17.75 14.29
CA THR A 335 21.06 17.72 14.31
C THR A 335 21.60 16.34 13.94
N SER A 336 21.50 15.97 12.67
CA SER A 336 22.30 14.86 12.13
C SER A 336 22.64 15.09 10.65
N LEU A 337 23.17 16.29 10.34
CA LEU A 337 23.94 16.58 9.13
C LEU A 337 24.46 18.02 9.21
N SER A 338 25.54 18.24 9.94
CA SER A 338 26.41 19.40 9.72
C SER A 338 27.82 19.09 10.22
N ILE A 339 28.66 18.61 9.31
CA ILE A 339 30.11 18.62 9.47
C ILE A 339 30.63 19.85 8.74
N GLY A 340 31.34 20.72 9.47
CA GLY A 340 32.36 21.63 8.94
C GLY A 340 31.89 23.00 8.44
N ARG A 341 32.07 24.03 9.26
CA ARG A 341 31.94 25.45 8.93
C ARG A 341 33.27 25.99 8.37
N GLY A 342 33.23 26.78 7.30
CA GLY A 342 34.31 27.64 6.84
C GLY A 342 33.71 28.94 6.27
N THR A 343 34.20 30.09 6.72
CA THR A 343 33.63 31.45 6.63
C THR A 343 34.07 32.24 5.38
N GLY A 344 33.19 33.07 4.80
CA GLY A 344 33.55 34.21 3.91
C GLY A 344 32.54 34.49 2.77
N PRO A 345 32.45 35.73 2.22
CA PRO A 345 31.16 36.43 2.01
C PRO A 345 30.56 36.45 0.58
N GLU A 346 29.33 36.97 0.50
CA GLU A 346 28.33 36.98 -0.59
C GLU A 346 28.68 37.71 -1.92
N MET A 347 27.93 37.31 -2.98
CA MET A 347 27.41 38.05 -4.18
C MET A 347 27.72 37.38 -5.56
N PRO A 348 26.99 37.64 -6.68
CA PRO A 348 25.90 36.75 -7.13
C PRO A 348 25.94 36.28 -8.62
N LYS A 349 25.10 35.26 -8.93
CA LYS A 349 24.48 34.87 -10.23
C LYS A 349 25.35 34.39 -11.44
N ARG A 350 24.82 33.30 -12.03
CA ARG A 350 24.81 32.81 -13.46
C ARG A 350 25.75 31.68 -13.89
N SER A 351 25.09 30.55 -14.22
CA SER A 351 25.16 29.69 -15.42
C SER A 351 26.46 29.04 -15.92
N PHE A 352 26.25 27.79 -16.38
CA PHE A 352 26.97 26.97 -17.38
C PHE A 352 27.95 25.89 -16.90
N ASP A 353 27.85 24.78 -17.64
CA ASP A 353 28.23 23.39 -17.39
C ASP A 353 29.73 23.05 -17.61
N ILE A 354 30.14 21.89 -17.06
CA ILE A 354 30.88 20.75 -17.67
C ILE A 354 31.88 20.10 -16.67
N GLU A 355 31.74 18.77 -16.52
CA GLU A 355 32.66 17.67 -16.13
C GLU A 355 33.77 17.89 -15.06
N MET A 356 34.14 16.96 -14.18
CA MET A 356 34.14 15.49 -14.22
C MET A 356 34.39 14.94 -12.80
N GLY A 357 33.99 13.70 -12.53
CA GLY A 357 34.83 12.78 -11.73
C GLY A 357 34.44 12.49 -10.28
N GLY A 358 33.85 11.30 -10.07
CA GLY A 358 34.09 10.47 -8.88
C GLY A 358 33.02 10.51 -7.77
N LYS A 359 32.43 9.35 -7.49
CA LYS A 359 31.48 9.01 -6.39
C LYS A 359 29.99 9.28 -6.64
N ARG A 360 29.40 8.61 -7.65
CA ARG A 360 27.94 8.37 -7.74
C ARG A 360 27.54 6.94 -8.14
N GLN A 361 28.48 6.00 -8.13
CA GLN A 361 28.28 4.71 -8.82
C GLN A 361 27.58 3.61 -7.98
N ALA A 362 27.24 3.84 -6.72
CA ALA A 362 26.57 2.83 -5.88
C ALA A 362 25.03 2.93 -5.86
N VAL A 363 24.46 4.11 -6.13
CA VAL A 363 22.99 4.32 -6.07
C VAL A 363 22.32 4.03 -7.42
N ALA A 364 23.04 4.20 -8.52
CA ALA A 364 22.53 3.95 -9.88
C ALA A 364 22.42 2.45 -10.22
N ALA A 365 23.18 1.59 -9.53
CA ALA A 365 23.14 0.14 -9.77
C ALA A 365 21.84 -0.50 -9.24
N GLU A 366 21.29 0.00 -8.12
CA GLU A 366 20.02 -0.49 -7.57
C GLU A 366 18.80 -0.02 -8.40
N GLU A 367 18.92 1.09 -9.13
CA GLU A 367 17.87 1.65 -9.97
C GLU A 367 17.80 0.95 -11.35
N PHE A 368 18.91 0.39 -11.84
CA PHE A 368 18.97 -0.36 -13.09
C PHE A 368 18.36 -1.77 -12.97
N ASP A 369 18.55 -2.46 -11.85
CA ASP A 369 17.92 -3.76 -11.59
C ASP A 369 16.38 -3.65 -11.49
N ASP A 370 15.87 -2.55 -10.92
CA ASP A 370 14.42 -2.32 -10.83
C ASP A 370 13.80 -1.96 -12.21
N ILE A 371 14.57 -1.43 -13.17
CA ILE A 371 14.11 -1.17 -14.56
C ILE A 371 14.22 -2.43 -15.44
N GLN A 372 15.26 -3.23 -15.29
CA GLN A 372 15.46 -4.45 -16.10
C GLN A 372 14.37 -5.49 -15.83
N ASN A 373 13.95 -5.62 -14.57
CA ASN A 373 12.78 -6.43 -14.18
C ASN A 373 11.44 -5.89 -14.75
N GLN A 374 11.39 -4.62 -15.11
CA GLN A 374 10.21 -3.98 -15.71
C GLN A 374 10.12 -4.25 -17.23
N ILE A 375 11.27 -4.42 -17.91
CA ILE A 375 11.34 -4.72 -19.35
C ILE A 375 11.06 -6.21 -19.62
N GLU A 376 11.58 -7.13 -18.78
CA GLU A 376 11.31 -8.56 -18.93
C GLU A 376 9.84 -8.94 -18.64
N SER A 377 9.15 -8.19 -17.77
CA SER A 377 7.73 -8.43 -17.45
C SER A 377 6.75 -7.96 -18.53
N VAL A 378 7.15 -7.05 -19.42
CA VAL A 378 6.27 -6.50 -20.48
C VAL A 378 6.42 -7.29 -21.79
N GLY A 379 7.54 -7.98 -21.99
CA GLY A 379 7.85 -8.73 -23.22
C GLY A 379 7.26 -10.14 -23.32
N SER A 380 6.60 -10.68 -22.28
CA SER A 380 6.05 -12.05 -22.29
C SER A 380 4.53 -12.04 -22.38
N LEU A 381 4.03 -11.54 -23.51
CA LEU A 381 2.62 -11.62 -23.89
C LEU A 381 2.52 -11.96 -25.38
N GLU A 382 2.95 -13.17 -25.77
CA GLU A 382 2.52 -13.77 -27.03
C GLU A 382 2.29 -15.28 -26.92
N ARG A 383 1.02 -15.64 -27.18
CA ARG A 383 0.53 -16.69 -28.08
C ARG A 383 0.65 -18.16 -27.64
N CYS A 384 -0.52 -18.70 -27.32
CA CYS A 384 -0.85 -20.12 -27.38
C CYS A 384 -0.84 -20.60 -28.85
N GLU A 385 0.01 -21.56 -29.22
CA GLU A 385 -0.34 -22.69 -30.12
C GLU A 385 0.81 -23.69 -30.35
N THR A 386 0.41 -24.97 -30.33
CA THR A 386 0.92 -26.19 -30.98
C THR A 386 2.41 -26.42 -31.25
N GLN A 387 2.90 -27.53 -30.69
CA GLN A 387 4.14 -28.23 -31.01
C GLN A 387 4.27 -28.55 -32.52
N PRO A 388 5.50 -28.62 -33.06
CA PRO A 388 5.93 -29.90 -33.61
C PRO A 388 7.38 -30.30 -33.28
N ARG A 389 7.60 -31.62 -33.35
CA ARG A 389 8.86 -32.36 -33.22
C ARG A 389 9.94 -31.88 -34.19
N HIS A 390 11.21 -31.86 -33.75
CA HIS A 390 12.29 -32.50 -34.50
C HIS A 390 13.46 -32.91 -33.60
N THR A 391 14.11 -33.97 -34.04
CA THR A 391 15.05 -34.86 -33.36
C THR A 391 16.52 -34.46 -33.47
N ASN A 392 17.29 -34.92 -32.48
CA ASN A 392 18.55 -35.68 -32.58
C ASN A 392 19.88 -35.08 -32.05
N TRP A 393 20.39 -35.82 -31.05
CA TRP A 393 21.78 -36.28 -30.81
C TRP A 393 22.84 -35.35 -30.20
N GLY A 394 23.45 -35.83 -29.09
CA GLY A 394 24.70 -35.29 -28.55
C GLY A 394 25.13 -35.68 -27.13
N HIS A 395 25.09 -36.97 -26.76
CA HIS A 395 25.98 -37.68 -25.82
C HIS A 395 26.37 -37.15 -24.40
N LYS A 396 26.14 -38.05 -23.42
CA LYS A 396 26.89 -38.39 -22.17
C LYS A 396 26.75 -37.53 -20.89
N GLY A 397 26.26 -38.18 -19.83
CA GLY A 397 26.96 -38.23 -18.53
C GLY A 397 26.15 -37.92 -17.26
N ASN A 398 25.77 -38.98 -16.53
CA ASN A 398 25.52 -39.08 -15.07
C ASN A 398 24.47 -38.21 -14.36
N TRP A 399 23.40 -38.86 -13.91
CA TRP A 399 22.60 -38.44 -12.74
C TRP A 399 22.77 -39.49 -11.64
N GLU A 400 23.57 -39.17 -10.61
CA GLU A 400 23.51 -39.87 -9.33
C GLU A 400 22.27 -39.36 -8.57
N ILE A 401 21.39 -40.29 -8.22
CA ILE A 401 20.20 -40.07 -7.39
C ILE A 401 20.63 -40.25 -5.94
N THR A 402 20.41 -39.22 -5.11
CA THR A 402 20.71 -39.19 -3.68
C THR A 402 19.73 -40.07 -2.87
N PRO A 403 20.14 -40.62 -1.71
CA PRO A 403 19.45 -41.77 -1.06
C PRO A 403 18.15 -41.46 -0.30
N ASP A 404 17.66 -40.22 -0.32
CA ASP A 404 16.64 -39.79 0.64
C ASP A 404 15.19 -40.18 0.27
N ILE A 405 14.99 -40.82 -0.89
CA ILE A 405 13.67 -41.27 -1.34
C ILE A 405 13.33 -42.68 -0.79
N HIS A 406 14.32 -43.47 -0.37
CA HIS A 406 14.08 -44.79 0.22
C HIS A 406 13.78 -44.74 1.73
N ALA A 407 14.06 -43.64 2.42
CA ALA A 407 13.80 -43.49 3.85
C ALA A 407 12.33 -43.14 4.17
N LEU A 408 11.61 -42.49 3.24
CA LEU A 408 10.21 -42.06 3.46
C LEU A 408 9.16 -43.16 3.18
N ALA A 409 9.52 -44.21 2.44
CA ALA A 409 8.63 -45.32 2.14
C ALA A 409 8.58 -46.40 3.23
N ALA A 410 9.51 -46.34 4.21
CA ALA A 410 9.57 -47.29 5.32
C ALA A 410 8.77 -46.86 6.57
N GLU A 411 8.29 -45.61 6.63
CA GLU A 411 7.59 -45.06 7.80
C GLU A 411 6.05 -45.25 7.76
N PHE A 412 5.50 -45.69 6.62
CA PHE A 412 4.07 -45.99 6.47
C PHE A 412 3.87 -47.41 5.92
N GLY A 413 4.10 -48.40 6.76
CA GLY A 413 3.91 -49.81 6.45
C GLY A 413 2.48 -50.13 6.00
N MET A 414 2.28 -50.21 4.69
CA MET A 414 1.08 -50.77 4.06
C MET A 414 1.51 -51.78 2.99
N ASP A 415 1.58 -53.04 3.38
CA ASP A 415 1.54 -54.17 2.46
C ASP A 415 0.17 -54.21 1.79
N GLN A 416 0.14 -54.25 0.45
CA GLN A 416 -0.89 -54.99 -0.29
C GLN A 416 -0.46 -55.24 -1.75
N ASP A 417 -0.53 -56.51 -2.12
CA ASP A 417 -0.22 -57.15 -3.39
C ASP A 417 -0.71 -56.40 -4.65
N LEU A 418 0.19 -56.25 -5.63
CA LEU A 418 -0.13 -55.87 -7.01
C LEU A 418 -0.27 -57.14 -7.89
N PRO A 419 -1.46 -57.47 -8.44
CA PRO A 419 -1.56 -58.49 -9.47
C PRO A 419 -1.26 -57.90 -10.86
N LYS A 420 -0.41 -58.62 -11.58
CA LYS A 420 -0.07 -58.42 -13.00
C LYS A 420 -1.34 -58.32 -13.87
N ARG A 421 -1.45 -57.29 -14.71
CA ARG A 421 -2.44 -57.25 -15.80
C ARG A 421 -1.78 -57.51 -17.16
N GLN A 422 -2.21 -58.61 -17.78
CA GLN A 422 -1.80 -59.12 -19.08
C GLN A 422 -2.12 -58.15 -20.24
N LYS A 423 -1.24 -58.17 -21.24
CA LYS A 423 -1.48 -57.73 -22.62
C LYS A 423 -2.54 -58.63 -23.28
N ILE A 424 -3.50 -58.04 -23.97
CA ILE A 424 -4.25 -58.72 -25.03
C ILE A 424 -4.14 -57.87 -26.29
N ASN A 425 -3.43 -58.43 -27.27
CA ASN A 425 -3.49 -58.04 -28.68
C ASN A 425 -4.78 -58.63 -29.28
N GLY A 426 -5.40 -57.88 -30.19
CA GLY A 426 -6.41 -58.38 -31.12
C GLY A 426 -6.59 -57.37 -32.23
N GLY A 427 -5.92 -57.59 -33.35
CA GLY A 427 -6.14 -56.86 -34.60
C GLY A 427 -7.02 -57.65 -35.58
N LEU A 428 -7.15 -57.07 -36.79
CA LEU A 428 -7.91 -57.47 -37.98
C LEU A 428 -9.38 -57.02 -37.93
N GLU A 429 -9.93 -56.36 -38.94
CA GLU A 429 -9.88 -56.72 -40.37
C GLU A 429 -9.98 -55.52 -41.34
N VAL A 430 -9.32 -55.74 -42.50
CA VAL A 430 -9.33 -55.07 -43.84
C VAL A 430 -8.74 -53.68 -44.00
#